data_AF-A0A821ZFX0-F1
#
_entry.id   AF-A0A821ZFX0-F1
#
_cell.length_a   1.000
_cell.length_b   1.000
_cell.length_c   1.000
_cell.angle_alpha   90.00
_cell.angle_beta   90.00
_cell.angle_gamma   90.00
#
_symmetry.space_group_name_H-M   'P 1'
#
loop_
_entity.id
_entity.type
_entity.pdbx_description
1 polymer ?
#
loop_
_entity_poly.entity_id
_entity_poly.type
_entity_poly.pdbx_seq_one_letter_code
_entity_poly.pdbx_strand_id
1 'polypeptide(L)'
;ATFKGWVEIMSDATDAKDVDIQPEYETNVYILLYFVFFIIFGSFFTLNLFIGVVIDNFNQQKRMLRGDGTIDMFMTEDQKKYYNAMKKMRSKKPTKALPRPRFALGRFLFDLTTNQKFDIFIMICIFLNMVCMCLEHHNQSHTYDLVLDYINTLFVIIFAIECIMKLIALNFKYFTMAWNVFDFIIVIASVLGQALGEIMAQFVVNPTLLRVVRVARIGRILRLVKGAKGIRTLLFALAVSMPALFNIGLLLFLVMFIYSIFGMSFFAYVRKSAGITDLFNFETFPNSMIVLFPMCTTAGWSGVFQALTNDRPPDCNPTLNTPSHKGDCGDTAIATPFLVSYVIITSLIV
;
A
#
# COMPACT_ATOMS: atom_id res chain seq x y z
N ALA A 1 2.24 11.21 22.63
CA ALA A 1 2.68 9.80 22.45
C ALA A 1 2.67 9.38 20.98
N THR A 2 1.61 9.65 20.21
CA THR A 2 1.47 9.23 18.78
C THR A 2 2.21 10.12 17.77
N PHE A 3 2.94 11.15 18.24
CA PHE A 3 3.67 12.12 17.40
C PHE A 3 2.82 12.90 16.38
N LYS A 4 1.50 13.03 16.59
CA LYS A 4 0.62 13.92 15.81
C LYS A 4 0.04 15.02 16.70
N GLY A 5 -0.07 16.24 16.18
CA GLY A 5 -0.50 17.43 16.92
C GLY A 5 0.46 17.90 18.02
N TRP A 6 1.57 17.20 18.25
CA TRP A 6 2.46 17.48 19.37
C TRP A 6 3.31 18.75 19.20
N VAL A 7 3.56 19.17 17.95
CA VAL A 7 4.38 20.35 17.65
C VAL A 7 3.66 21.63 18.06
N GLU A 8 2.35 21.71 17.81
CA GLU A 8 1.52 22.85 18.23
C GLU A 8 1.53 22.97 19.75
N ILE A 9 1.24 21.87 20.47
CA ILE A 9 1.29 21.82 21.94
C ILE A 9 2.67 22.20 22.48
N MET A 10 3.74 21.72 21.83
CA MET A 10 5.11 22.02 22.23
C MET A 10 5.45 23.50 22.02
N SER A 11 4.98 24.09 20.92
CA SER A 11 5.20 25.50 20.60
C SER A 11 4.48 26.38 21.63
N ASP A 12 3.20 26.10 21.88
CA ASP A 12 2.40 26.81 22.88
C ASP A 12 3.00 26.71 24.28
N ALA A 13 3.53 25.54 24.65
CA ALA A 13 4.21 25.33 25.93
C ALA A 13 5.53 26.10 26.04
N THR A 14 6.26 26.26 24.94
CA THR A 14 7.56 26.95 24.90
C THR A 14 7.39 28.46 24.99
N ASP A 15 6.30 28.99 24.44
CA ASP A 15 5.99 30.42 24.47
C ASP A 15 5.27 30.85 25.76
N ALA A 16 4.79 29.89 26.57
CA ALA A 16 4.07 30.13 27.81
C ALA A 16 4.93 30.81 28.90
N LYS A 17 4.34 31.82 29.55
CA LYS A 17 4.95 32.57 30.67
C LYS A 17 4.32 32.22 32.02
N ASP A 18 3.25 32.93 32.36
CA ASP A 18 2.47 32.78 33.58
C ASP A 18 0.98 32.91 33.23
N VAL A 19 0.12 32.55 34.18
CA VAL A 19 -1.33 32.67 34.02
C VAL A 19 -1.70 34.12 33.74
N ASP A 20 -2.60 34.34 32.78
CA ASP A 20 -3.08 35.66 32.32
C ASP A 20 -2.03 36.57 31.65
N ILE A 21 -0.85 36.05 31.28
CA ILE A 21 0.17 36.80 30.53
C ILE A 21 0.24 36.30 29.08
N GLN A 22 0.28 37.24 28.13
CA GLN A 22 0.45 36.93 26.70
C GLN A 22 1.75 36.14 26.46
N PRO A 23 1.68 34.97 25.77
CA PRO A 23 2.86 34.22 25.36
C PRO A 23 3.84 35.07 24.54
N GLU A 24 5.13 34.87 24.76
CA GLU A 24 6.21 35.48 23.96
C GLU A 24 7.13 34.39 23.44
N TYR A 25 7.55 34.55 22.19
CA TYR A 25 8.34 33.58 21.45
C TYR A 25 9.55 33.09 22.24
N GLU A 26 9.66 31.78 22.42
CA GLU A 26 10.79 31.09 23.05
C GLU A 26 11.14 31.59 24.46
N THR A 27 10.13 31.96 25.27
CA THR A 27 10.41 32.39 26.66
C THR A 27 10.87 31.22 27.55
N ASN A 28 10.26 30.04 27.43
CA ASN A 28 10.51 28.89 28.29
C ASN A 28 11.03 27.67 27.50
N VAL A 29 12.17 27.83 26.83
CA VAL A 29 12.78 26.78 25.99
C VAL A 29 13.09 25.49 26.76
N TYR A 30 13.32 25.57 28.08
CA TYR A 30 13.62 24.40 28.90
C TYR A 30 12.46 23.40 29.01
N ILE A 31 11.21 23.82 28.74
CA ILE A 31 10.06 22.90 28.71
C ILE A 31 10.19 21.81 27.64
N LEU A 32 11.02 22.01 26.61
CA LEU A 32 11.34 20.98 25.62
C LEU A 32 11.91 19.71 26.28
N LEU A 33 12.64 19.85 27.39
CA LEU A 33 13.16 18.71 28.15
C LEU A 33 12.04 17.85 28.72
N TYR A 34 10.89 18.43 29.09
CA TYR A 34 9.71 17.67 29.52
C TYR A 34 9.20 16.77 28.39
N PHE A 35 9.04 17.31 27.18
CA PHE A 35 8.57 16.52 26.03
C PHE A 35 9.57 15.42 25.66
N VAL A 36 10.87 15.72 25.65
CA VAL A 36 11.92 14.71 25.40
C VAL A 36 11.86 13.60 26.45
N PHE A 37 11.77 13.96 27.73
CA PHE A 37 11.67 12.98 28.82
C PHE A 37 10.39 12.15 28.70
N PHE A 38 9.25 12.77 28.40
CA PHE A 38 7.98 12.06 28.19
C PHE A 38 8.02 11.13 26.97
N ILE A 39 8.69 11.50 25.89
CA ILE A 39 8.84 10.63 24.72
C ILE A 39 9.70 9.41 25.07
N ILE A 40 10.83 9.61 25.77
CA ILE A 40 11.72 8.53 26.19
C ILE A 40 10.99 7.61 27.19
N PHE A 41 10.53 8.16 28.31
CA PHE A 41 9.97 7.37 29.41
C PHE A 41 8.51 6.99 29.22
N GLY A 42 7.68 7.95 28.80
CA GLY A 42 6.25 7.76 28.66
C GLY A 42 5.81 7.07 27.37
N SER A 43 6.57 7.21 26.27
CA SER A 43 6.19 6.59 24.98
C SER A 43 7.06 5.38 24.63
N PHE A 44 8.39 5.48 24.70
CA PHE A 44 9.27 4.38 24.28
C PHE A 44 9.23 3.20 25.25
N PHE A 45 9.34 3.40 26.57
CA PHE A 45 9.27 2.29 27.52
C PHE A 45 7.89 1.64 27.61
N THR A 46 6.81 2.44 27.58
CA THR A 46 5.44 1.91 27.64
C THR A 46 5.11 1.09 26.40
N LEU A 47 5.50 1.54 25.21
CA LEU A 47 5.33 0.80 23.96
C LEU A 47 6.14 -0.50 23.97
N ASN A 48 7.39 -0.47 24.44
CA ASN A 48 8.21 -1.69 24.55
C ASN A 48 7.62 -2.70 25.54
N LEU A 49 7.13 -2.24 26.69
CA LEU A 49 6.45 -3.10 27.67
C LEU A 49 5.17 -3.69 27.07
N PHE A 50 4.36 -2.86 26.42
CA PHE A 50 3.13 -3.30 25.77
C PHE A 50 3.39 -4.38 24.71
N ILE A 51 4.32 -4.13 23.78
CA ILE A 51 4.71 -5.10 22.75
C ILE A 51 5.26 -6.38 23.38
N GLY A 52 6.09 -6.27 24.43
CA GLY A 52 6.63 -7.41 25.16
C GLY A 52 5.53 -8.31 25.74
N VAL A 53 4.55 -7.72 26.43
CA VAL A 53 3.42 -8.45 27.03
C VAL A 53 2.55 -9.09 25.96
N VAL A 54 2.25 -8.37 24.87
CA VAL A 54 1.42 -8.87 23.77
C VAL A 54 2.10 -10.06 23.10
N ILE A 55 3.40 -9.96 22.77
CA ILE A 55 4.17 -11.06 22.16
C ILE A 55 4.23 -12.27 23.09
N ASP A 56 4.46 -12.07 24.39
CA ASP A 56 4.50 -13.19 25.33
C ASP A 56 3.13 -13.88 25.43
N ASN A 57 2.04 -13.10 25.49
CA ASN A 57 0.67 -13.63 25.49
C ASN A 57 0.38 -14.44 24.20
N PHE A 58 0.74 -13.91 23.03
CA PHE A 58 0.61 -14.64 21.76
C PHE A 58 1.41 -15.94 21.74
N ASN A 59 2.63 -15.93 22.31
CA ASN A 59 3.45 -17.14 22.41
C ASN A 59 2.86 -18.16 23.40
N GLN A 60 2.26 -17.72 24.50
CA GLN A 60 1.54 -18.58 25.43
C GLN A 60 0.32 -19.22 24.77
N GLN A 61 -0.52 -18.43 24.09
CA GLN A 61 -1.68 -18.93 23.34
C GLN A 61 -1.26 -19.95 22.28
N LYS A 62 -0.16 -19.68 21.56
CA LYS A 62 0.43 -20.63 20.60
C LYS A 62 0.86 -21.95 21.25
N ARG A 63 1.29 -21.97 22.51
CA ARG A 63 1.66 -23.23 23.19
C ARG A 63 0.41 -24.01 23.63
N MET A 64 -0.65 -23.32 24.02
CA MET A 64 -1.91 -23.93 24.48
C MET A 64 -2.70 -24.54 23.31
N LEU A 65 -2.84 -23.78 22.22
CA LEU A 65 -3.36 -24.27 20.95
C LEU A 65 -2.23 -25.09 20.32
N ARG A 66 -2.29 -26.42 20.31
CA ARG A 66 -1.25 -27.34 19.75
C ARG A 66 -1.01 -27.19 18.22
N GLY A 67 -0.95 -25.97 17.69
CA GLY A 67 -0.71 -25.62 16.30
C GLY A 67 0.76 -25.31 16.03
N ASP A 68 1.20 -25.61 14.81
CA ASP A 68 2.60 -25.58 14.38
C ASP A 68 3.07 -24.14 14.04
N GLY A 69 2.18 -23.14 14.00
CA GLY A 69 2.51 -21.74 13.69
C GLY A 69 1.66 -20.68 14.41
N THR A 70 2.25 -19.50 14.66
CA THR A 70 1.54 -18.30 15.16
C THR A 70 0.40 -17.86 14.23
N ILE A 71 0.57 -18.09 12.93
CA ILE A 71 -0.40 -17.74 11.88
C ILE A 71 -1.65 -18.63 11.97
N ASP A 72 -1.53 -19.85 12.48
CA ASP A 72 -2.64 -20.83 12.53
C ASP A 72 -3.79 -20.39 13.45
N MET A 73 -3.52 -19.49 14.39
CA MET A 73 -4.55 -18.96 15.29
C MET A 73 -5.53 -18.04 14.60
N PHE A 74 -5.07 -17.33 13.56
CA PHE A 74 -5.88 -16.37 12.81
C PHE A 74 -6.48 -16.95 11.55
N MET A 75 -6.43 -18.27 11.35
CA MET A 75 -6.92 -18.96 10.15
C MET A 75 -8.04 -19.93 10.48
N THR A 76 -9.03 -19.99 9.59
CA THR A 76 -10.08 -21.03 9.62
C THR A 76 -9.53 -22.39 9.23
N GLU A 77 -10.26 -23.47 9.52
CA GLU A 77 -9.84 -24.83 9.17
C GLU A 77 -9.62 -25.03 7.66
N ASP A 78 -10.44 -24.41 6.82
CA ASP A 78 -10.29 -24.47 5.36
C ASP A 78 -9.09 -23.66 4.86
N GLN A 79 -8.83 -22.50 5.46
CA GLN A 79 -7.61 -21.72 5.17
C GLN A 79 -6.34 -22.50 5.56
N LYS A 80 -6.37 -23.28 6.65
CA LYS A 80 -5.27 -24.18 7.03
C LYS A 80 -5.01 -25.25 5.98
N LYS A 81 -6.05 -25.85 5.38
CA LYS A 81 -5.88 -26.81 4.27
C LYS A 81 -5.18 -26.16 3.08
N TYR A 82 -5.58 -24.94 2.71
CA TYR A 82 -4.96 -24.17 1.64
C TYR A 82 -3.50 -23.79 1.95
N TYR A 83 -3.24 -23.29 3.16
CA TYR A 83 -1.89 -23.00 3.66
C TYR A 83 -0.99 -24.23 3.58
N ASN A 84 -1.47 -25.40 4.02
CA ASN A 84 -0.73 -26.66 3.94
C ASN A 84 -0.46 -27.10 2.50
N ALA A 85 -1.41 -26.88 1.58
CA ALA A 85 -1.19 -27.11 0.15
C ALA A 85 -0.12 -26.16 -0.42
N MET A 86 -0.16 -24.87 -0.07
CA MET A 86 0.87 -23.89 -0.47
C MET A 86 2.25 -24.24 0.09
N LYS A 87 2.34 -24.63 1.37
CA LYS A 87 3.59 -25.09 2.00
C LYS A 87 4.16 -26.31 1.28
N LYS A 88 3.30 -27.25 0.83
CA LYS A 88 3.70 -28.40 -0.01
C LYS A 88 4.11 -28.02 -1.44
N MET A 89 3.65 -26.90 -1.99
CA MET A 89 4.17 -26.39 -3.28
C MET A 89 5.63 -25.90 -3.16
N ARG A 90 6.06 -25.46 -1.97
CA ARG A 90 7.46 -25.06 -1.72
C ARG A 90 8.41 -26.26 -1.72
N SER A 91 7.96 -27.45 -1.30
CA SER A 91 8.76 -28.67 -1.37
C SER A 91 8.86 -29.13 -2.83
N LYS A 92 9.87 -28.57 -3.53
CA LYS A 92 10.17 -28.86 -4.93
C LYS A 92 10.29 -30.37 -5.17
N LYS A 93 9.36 -30.93 -5.94
CA LYS A 93 9.65 -32.15 -6.70
C LYS A 93 10.51 -31.76 -7.91
N PRO A 94 11.59 -32.48 -8.22
CA PRO A 94 12.38 -32.20 -9.42
C PRO A 94 11.49 -32.34 -10.66
N THR A 95 11.40 -31.27 -11.45
CA THR A 95 10.71 -31.31 -12.75
C THR A 95 11.51 -32.17 -13.71
N LYS A 96 10.87 -33.13 -14.38
CA LYS A 96 11.52 -33.94 -15.42
C LYS A 96 12.15 -33.03 -16.48
N ALA A 97 13.37 -33.38 -16.93
CA ALA A 97 14.04 -32.67 -18.00
C ALA A 97 13.16 -32.62 -19.25
N LEU A 98 13.10 -31.45 -19.90
CA LEU A 98 12.30 -31.24 -21.10
C LEU A 98 12.90 -32.05 -22.26
N PRO A 99 12.11 -32.86 -22.98
CA PRO A 99 12.59 -33.58 -24.16
C PRO A 99 12.88 -32.57 -25.28
N ARG A 100 13.99 -32.80 -25.98
CA ARG A 100 14.43 -31.91 -27.07
C ARG A 100 13.47 -32.00 -28.26
N PRO A 101 13.16 -30.88 -28.93
CA PRO A 101 12.36 -30.88 -30.15
C PRO A 101 13.05 -31.64 -31.29
N ARG A 102 12.24 -32.21 -32.21
CA ARG A 102 12.72 -33.05 -33.32
C ARG A 102 13.24 -32.24 -34.53
N PHE A 103 12.74 -31.02 -34.74
CA PHE A 103 13.12 -30.16 -35.87
C PHE A 103 14.42 -29.39 -35.61
N ALA A 104 15.24 -29.18 -36.66
CA ALA A 104 16.56 -28.55 -36.56
C ALA A 104 16.52 -27.12 -35.98
N LEU A 105 15.61 -26.28 -36.49
CA LEU A 105 15.44 -24.91 -35.98
C LEU A 105 14.98 -24.91 -34.51
N GLY A 106 14.05 -25.80 -34.15
CA GLY A 106 13.58 -25.94 -32.77
C GLY A 106 14.69 -26.39 -31.82
N ARG A 107 15.62 -27.25 -32.28
CA ARG A 107 16.77 -27.70 -31.48
C ARG A 107 17.76 -26.57 -31.26
N PHE A 108 18.08 -25.79 -32.30
CA PHE A 108 18.93 -24.61 -32.16
C PHE A 108 18.34 -23.58 -31.19
N LEU A 109 17.05 -23.24 -31.35
CA LEU A 109 16.36 -22.32 -30.45
C LEU A 109 16.28 -22.86 -29.01
N PHE A 110 16.10 -24.16 -28.83
CA PHE A 110 16.12 -24.80 -27.51
C PHE A 110 17.50 -24.68 -26.85
N ASP A 111 18.58 -24.96 -27.57
CA ASP A 111 19.94 -24.85 -27.04
C ASP A 111 20.32 -23.38 -26.74
N LEU A 112 19.86 -22.42 -27.55
CA LEU A 112 20.04 -20.99 -27.29
C LEU A 112 19.25 -20.51 -26.07
N THR A 113 17.95 -20.80 -25.99
CA THR A 113 17.06 -20.31 -24.92
C THR A 113 17.26 -21.01 -23.58
N THR A 114 17.87 -22.20 -23.57
CA THR A 114 18.25 -22.92 -22.33
C THR A 114 19.63 -22.48 -21.83
N ASN A 115 20.39 -21.72 -22.62
CA ASN A 115 21.72 -21.26 -22.23
C ASN A 115 21.65 -20.16 -21.16
N GLN A 116 22.38 -20.33 -20.06
CA GLN A 116 22.45 -19.34 -18.98
C GLN A 116 22.90 -17.95 -19.46
N LYS A 117 23.76 -17.88 -20.49
CA LYS A 117 24.21 -16.59 -21.06
C LYS A 117 23.04 -15.82 -21.69
N PHE A 118 22.11 -16.52 -22.33
CA PHE A 118 20.92 -15.92 -22.91
C PHE A 118 20.00 -15.37 -21.82
N ASP A 119 19.76 -16.13 -20.75
CA ASP A 119 18.98 -15.64 -19.60
C ASP A 119 19.65 -14.43 -18.93
N ILE A 120 20.98 -14.38 -18.80
CA ILE A 120 21.71 -13.21 -18.28
C ILE A 120 21.53 -11.99 -19.20
N PHE A 121 21.63 -12.17 -20.52
CA PHE A 121 21.41 -11.11 -21.49
C PHE A 121 20.01 -10.50 -21.36
N ILE A 122 18.97 -11.34 -21.29
CA ILE A 122 17.59 -10.87 -21.08
C ILE A 122 17.46 -10.11 -19.76
N MET A 123 18.10 -10.58 -18.68
CA MET A 123 18.09 -9.88 -17.39
C MET A 123 18.74 -8.48 -17.48
N ILE A 124 19.82 -8.33 -18.26
CA ILE A 124 20.44 -7.03 -18.52
C ILE A 124 19.49 -6.13 -19.32
N CYS A 125 18.81 -6.65 -20.34
CA CYS A 125 17.82 -5.88 -21.10
C CYS A 125 16.66 -5.40 -20.22
N ILE A 126 16.16 -6.23 -19.29
CA ILE A 126 15.12 -5.82 -18.33
C ILE A 126 15.64 -4.69 -17.42
N PHE A 127 16.88 -4.81 -16.93
CA PHE A 127 17.49 -3.78 -16.09
C PHE A 127 17.65 -2.46 -16.85
N LEU A 128 18.18 -2.49 -18.08
CA LEU A 128 18.32 -1.30 -18.92
C LEU A 128 16.95 -0.68 -19.25
N ASN A 129 15.93 -1.49 -19.52
CA ASN A 129 14.59 -0.98 -19.73
C ASN A 129 14.01 -0.28 -18.48
N MET A 130 14.28 -0.82 -17.28
CA MET A 130 13.92 -0.14 -16.03
C MET A 130 14.62 1.21 -15.90
N VAL A 131 15.92 1.29 -16.19
CA VAL A 131 16.68 2.55 -16.17
C VAL A 131 16.06 3.56 -17.14
N CYS A 132 15.68 3.15 -18.35
CA CYS A 132 15.00 4.03 -19.31
C CYS A 132 13.66 4.57 -18.77
N MET A 133 12.89 3.78 -18.01
CA MET A 133 11.67 4.28 -17.37
C MET A 133 11.96 5.29 -16.26
N CYS A 134 13.07 5.15 -15.54
CA CYS A 134 13.48 6.11 -14.50
C CYS A 134 13.93 7.46 -15.08
N LEU A 135 14.27 7.52 -16.37
CA LEU A 135 14.68 8.74 -17.05
C LEU A 135 13.51 9.62 -17.51
N GLU A 136 12.28 9.09 -17.53
CA GLU A 136 11.08 9.89 -17.84
C GLU A 136 10.85 10.96 -16.78
N HIS A 137 10.67 12.22 -17.18
CA HIS A 137 10.43 13.33 -16.25
C HIS A 137 9.33 14.29 -16.73
N HIS A 138 8.77 15.07 -15.79
CA HIS A 138 7.74 16.06 -16.10
C HIS A 138 8.32 17.19 -16.97
N ASN A 139 7.53 17.67 -17.94
CA ASN A 139 7.91 18.72 -18.90
C ASN A 139 9.18 18.45 -19.70
N GLN A 140 9.36 17.20 -20.15
CA GLN A 140 10.46 16.84 -21.05
C GLN A 140 10.23 17.32 -22.49
N SER A 141 11.32 17.54 -23.23
CA SER A 141 11.25 17.98 -24.63
C SER A 141 10.64 16.89 -25.51
N HIS A 142 9.90 17.30 -26.56
CA HIS A 142 9.24 16.35 -27.46
C HIS A 142 10.21 15.37 -28.14
N THR A 143 11.41 15.83 -28.49
CA THR A 143 12.47 14.97 -29.04
C THR A 143 12.93 13.91 -28.03
N TYR A 144 13.03 14.28 -26.75
CA TYR A 144 13.42 13.35 -25.69
C TYR A 144 12.34 12.28 -25.46
N ASP A 145 11.07 12.67 -25.44
CA ASP A 145 9.92 11.76 -25.39
C ASP A 145 9.97 10.72 -26.51
N LEU A 146 10.17 11.17 -27.75
CA LEU A 146 10.23 10.30 -28.92
C LEU A 146 11.39 9.30 -28.83
N VAL A 147 12.58 9.76 -28.42
CA VAL A 147 13.75 8.87 -28.27
C VAL A 147 13.49 7.80 -27.20
N LEU A 148 12.94 8.17 -26.04
CA LEU A 148 12.59 7.21 -25.01
C LEU A 148 11.52 6.22 -25.46
N ASP A 149 10.55 6.65 -26.26
CA ASP A 149 9.50 5.78 -26.79
C ASP A 149 10.05 4.77 -27.82
N TYR A 150 10.95 5.19 -28.72
CA TYR A 150 11.65 4.27 -29.62
C TYR A 150 12.49 3.23 -28.87
N ILE A 151 13.23 3.65 -27.83
CA ILE A 151 14.00 2.74 -26.98
C ILE A 151 13.06 1.76 -26.25
N ASN A 152 11.94 2.23 -25.71
CA ASN A 152 10.96 1.38 -25.07
C ASN A 152 10.35 0.34 -26.03
N THR A 153 10.08 0.75 -27.27
CA THR A 153 9.59 -0.13 -28.34
C THR A 153 10.62 -1.18 -28.73
N LEU A 154 11.90 -0.82 -28.81
CA LEU A 154 12.99 -1.78 -29.01
C LEU A 154 13.00 -2.88 -27.94
N PHE A 155 12.84 -2.51 -26.65
CA PHE A 155 12.78 -3.51 -25.58
C PHE A 155 11.56 -4.44 -25.69
N VAL A 156 10.39 -3.92 -26.05
CA VAL A 156 9.19 -4.75 -26.28
C VAL A 156 9.44 -5.76 -27.40
N ILE A 157 10.08 -5.34 -28.48
CA ILE A 157 10.45 -6.22 -29.60
C ILE A 157 11.42 -7.32 -29.12
N ILE A 158 12.47 -6.97 -28.36
CA ILE A 158 13.42 -7.95 -27.80
C ILE A 158 12.69 -9.00 -26.95
N PHE A 159 11.79 -8.57 -26.07
CA PHE A 159 11.02 -9.48 -25.20
C PHE A 159 9.99 -10.31 -25.96
N ALA A 160 9.38 -9.76 -27.02
CA ALA A 160 8.50 -10.51 -27.89
C ALA A 160 9.26 -11.61 -28.63
N ILE A 161 10.46 -11.31 -29.16
CA ILE A 161 11.33 -12.28 -29.81
C ILE A 161 11.76 -13.38 -28.82
N GLU A 162 12.20 -13.02 -27.60
CA GLU A 162 12.50 -13.98 -26.54
C GLU A 162 11.34 -14.94 -26.28
N CYS A 163 10.14 -14.40 -26.12
CA CYS A 163 8.93 -15.15 -25.84
C CYS A 163 8.57 -16.10 -27.00
N ILE A 164 8.64 -15.63 -28.24
CA ILE A 164 8.39 -16.45 -29.43
C ILE A 164 9.43 -17.57 -29.54
N MET A 165 10.71 -17.28 -29.33
CA MET A 165 11.78 -18.29 -29.34
C MET A 165 11.53 -19.37 -28.29
N LYS A 166 11.16 -18.99 -27.06
CA LYS A 166 10.84 -19.94 -25.97
C LYS A 166 9.57 -20.74 -26.27
N LEU A 167 8.57 -20.14 -26.92
CA LEU A 167 7.35 -20.83 -27.32
C LEU A 167 7.63 -21.91 -28.37
N ILE A 168 8.44 -21.61 -29.39
CA ILE A 168 8.86 -22.57 -30.43
C ILE A 168 9.73 -23.69 -29.83
N ALA A 169 10.67 -23.33 -28.93
CA ALA A 169 11.58 -24.28 -28.30
C ALA A 169 10.85 -25.29 -27.37
N LEU A 170 9.87 -24.83 -26.60
CA LEU A 170 9.21 -25.61 -25.54
C LEU A 170 7.82 -26.13 -25.92
N ASN A 171 7.21 -25.61 -26.99
CA ASN A 171 5.83 -25.91 -27.41
C ASN A 171 4.85 -25.78 -26.24
N PHE A 172 3.94 -26.75 -26.06
CA PHE A 172 2.97 -26.77 -24.96
C PHE A 172 3.60 -26.78 -23.55
N LYS A 173 4.87 -27.21 -23.41
CA LYS A 173 5.57 -27.21 -22.12
C LYS A 173 6.01 -25.81 -21.69
N TYR A 174 5.86 -24.81 -22.56
CA TYR A 174 6.01 -23.41 -22.17
C TYR A 174 4.99 -23.04 -21.08
N PHE A 175 3.73 -23.46 -21.25
CA PHE A 175 2.62 -23.10 -20.36
C PHE A 175 2.57 -23.90 -19.04
N THR A 176 3.39 -24.93 -18.88
CA THR A 176 3.47 -25.67 -17.61
C THR A 176 4.30 -24.94 -16.56
N MET A 177 5.19 -24.04 -16.99
CA MET A 177 6.02 -23.23 -16.09
C MET A 177 5.34 -21.89 -15.80
N ALA A 178 4.88 -21.69 -14.57
CA ALA A 178 4.18 -20.47 -14.15
C ALA A 178 4.95 -19.18 -14.47
N TRP A 179 6.29 -19.17 -14.34
CA TRP A 179 7.13 -18.02 -14.68
C TRP A 179 7.13 -17.68 -16.17
N ASN A 180 6.98 -18.67 -17.04
CA ASN A 180 6.88 -18.44 -18.48
C ASN A 180 5.46 -17.97 -18.84
N VAL A 181 4.42 -18.51 -18.21
CA VAL A 181 3.05 -17.98 -18.37
C VAL A 181 2.96 -16.52 -17.96
N PHE A 182 3.55 -16.16 -16.81
CA PHE A 182 3.62 -14.78 -16.34
C PHE A 182 4.35 -13.87 -17.33
N ASP A 183 5.50 -14.32 -17.84
CA ASP A 183 6.28 -13.60 -18.84
C ASP A 183 5.49 -13.35 -20.14
N PHE A 184 4.79 -14.38 -20.64
CA PHE A 184 3.89 -14.30 -21.79
C PHE A 184 2.77 -13.27 -21.61
N ILE A 185 2.08 -13.30 -20.46
CA ILE A 185 1.02 -12.32 -20.14
C ILE A 185 1.59 -10.89 -20.21
N ILE A 186 2.78 -10.66 -19.67
CA ILE A 186 3.42 -9.34 -19.72
C ILE A 186 3.79 -8.94 -21.15
N VAL A 187 4.31 -9.86 -21.99
CA VAL A 187 4.62 -9.53 -23.39
C VAL A 187 3.36 -9.11 -24.12
N ILE A 188 2.29 -9.91 -24.01
CA ILE A 188 1.01 -9.63 -24.67
C ILE A 188 0.44 -8.29 -24.19
N ALA A 189 0.43 -8.04 -22.88
CA ALA A 189 -0.03 -6.78 -22.31
C ALA A 189 0.81 -5.58 -22.80
N SER A 190 2.13 -5.75 -22.99
CA SER A 190 3.02 -4.70 -23.49
C SER A 190 2.75 -4.38 -24.96
N VAL A 191 2.57 -5.40 -25.80
CA VAL A 191 2.24 -5.23 -27.22
C VAL A 191 0.86 -4.59 -27.38
N LEU A 192 -0.15 -5.09 -26.65
CA LEU A 192 -1.49 -4.50 -26.66
C LEU A 192 -1.47 -3.07 -26.15
N GLY A 193 -0.69 -2.77 -25.11
CA GLY A 193 -0.57 -1.42 -24.58
C GLY A 193 0.00 -0.42 -25.57
N GLN A 194 1.00 -0.82 -26.36
CA GLN A 194 1.57 0.01 -27.43
C GLN A 194 0.58 0.20 -28.59
N ALA A 195 -0.02 -0.90 -29.07
CA ALA A 195 -1.01 -0.84 -30.16
C ALA A 195 -2.23 0.01 -29.78
N LEU A 196 -2.72 -0.12 -28.54
CA LEU A 196 -3.79 0.74 -28.02
C LEU A 196 -3.35 2.20 -27.92
N GLY A 197 -2.10 2.50 -27.58
CA GLY A 197 -1.59 3.87 -27.56
C GLY A 197 -1.72 4.57 -28.93
N GLU A 198 -1.38 3.87 -30.00
CA GLU A 198 -1.48 4.38 -31.38
C GLU A 198 -2.93 4.51 -31.85
N ILE A 199 -3.78 3.52 -31.57
CA ILE A 199 -5.21 3.54 -31.94
C ILE A 199 -5.94 4.66 -31.18
N MET A 200 -5.67 4.79 -29.87
CA MET A 200 -6.34 5.77 -29.01
C MET A 200 -5.86 7.20 -29.27
N ALA A 201 -4.74 7.41 -29.99
CA ALA A 201 -4.35 8.72 -30.49
C ALA A 201 -5.25 9.21 -31.64
N GLN A 202 -5.96 8.30 -32.32
CA GLN A 202 -6.88 8.62 -33.41
C GLN A 202 -8.32 8.85 -32.95
N PHE A 203 -8.66 8.47 -31.71
CA PHE A 203 -9.99 8.66 -31.11
C PHE A 203 -9.94 9.63 -29.92
N VAL A 204 -11.01 10.37 -29.65
CA VAL A 204 -11.11 11.27 -28.48
C VAL A 204 -11.35 10.42 -27.22
N VAL A 205 -10.27 9.91 -26.64
CA VAL A 205 -10.32 8.99 -25.50
C VAL A 205 -10.03 9.72 -24.20
N ASN A 206 -10.71 9.33 -23.11
CA ASN A 206 -10.45 9.85 -21.77
C ASN A 206 -8.95 9.69 -21.39
N PRO A 207 -8.24 10.79 -21.06
CA PRO A 207 -6.82 10.76 -20.72
C PRO A 207 -6.47 9.87 -19.52
N THR A 208 -7.46 9.54 -18.68
CA THR A 208 -7.30 8.62 -17.53
C THR A 208 -7.01 7.19 -17.98
N LEU A 209 -7.65 6.71 -19.05
CA LEU A 209 -7.44 5.35 -19.56
C LEU A 209 -6.02 5.19 -20.15
N LEU A 210 -5.53 6.22 -20.83
CA LEU A 210 -4.16 6.26 -21.35
C LEU A 210 -3.12 6.16 -20.22
N ARG A 211 -3.38 6.79 -19.07
CA ARG A 211 -2.50 6.67 -17.90
C ARG A 211 -2.46 5.25 -17.35
N VAL A 212 -3.60 4.56 -17.28
CA VAL A 212 -3.66 3.16 -16.79
C VAL A 212 -2.87 2.21 -17.69
N VAL A 213 -3.01 2.33 -19.02
CA VAL A 213 -2.23 1.54 -19.97
C VAL A 213 -0.72 1.79 -19.82
N ARG A 214 -0.34 3.06 -19.61
CA ARG A 214 1.06 3.42 -19.31
C ARG A 214 1.55 2.87 -17.97
N VAL A 215 0.70 2.68 -16.97
CA VAL A 215 1.09 2.05 -15.69
C VAL A 215 1.30 0.54 -15.86
N ALA A 216 0.51 -0.13 -16.69
CA ALA A 216 0.63 -1.57 -16.94
C ALA A 216 2.02 -1.97 -17.45
N ARG A 217 2.70 -1.07 -18.18
CA ARG A 217 4.08 -1.29 -18.68
C ARG A 217 5.12 -1.42 -17.56
N ILE A 218 4.83 -0.98 -16.33
CA ILE A 218 5.70 -1.19 -15.15
C ILE A 218 5.76 -2.68 -14.78
N GLY A 219 4.73 -3.46 -15.12
CA GLY A 219 4.65 -4.89 -14.84
C GLY A 219 5.85 -5.70 -15.38
N ARG A 220 6.53 -5.24 -16.43
CA ARG A 220 7.73 -5.91 -16.96
C ARG A 220 8.94 -5.88 -16.01
N ILE A 221 9.00 -4.94 -15.08
CA ILE A 221 10.03 -4.91 -14.02
C ILE A 221 9.88 -6.13 -13.09
N LEU A 222 8.67 -6.64 -12.90
CA LEU A 222 8.41 -7.83 -12.07
C LEU A 222 9.10 -9.09 -12.61
N ARG A 223 9.54 -9.10 -13.88
CA ARG A 223 10.34 -10.20 -14.44
C ARG A 223 11.68 -10.39 -13.72
N LEU A 224 12.25 -9.33 -13.12
CA LEU A 224 13.47 -9.41 -12.31
C LEU A 224 13.32 -10.35 -11.11
N VAL A 225 12.11 -10.51 -10.58
CA VAL A 225 11.81 -11.39 -9.45
C VAL A 225 12.14 -12.85 -9.77
N LYS A 226 12.04 -13.26 -11.04
CA LYS A 226 12.36 -14.63 -11.48
C LYS A 226 13.81 -15.03 -11.16
N GLY A 227 14.74 -14.10 -11.34
CA GLY A 227 16.18 -14.30 -11.08
C GLY A 227 16.56 -14.15 -9.61
N ALA A 228 15.83 -13.34 -8.84
CA ALA A 228 16.14 -13.03 -7.45
C ALA A 228 15.57 -14.07 -6.47
N LYS A 229 16.34 -15.14 -6.20
CA LYS A 229 15.92 -16.24 -5.30
C LYS A 229 15.49 -15.73 -3.91
N GLY A 230 16.21 -14.76 -3.33
CA GLY A 230 15.89 -14.18 -2.01
C GLY A 230 14.54 -13.46 -2.00
N ILE A 231 14.32 -12.56 -2.98
CA ILE A 231 13.06 -11.82 -3.14
C ILE A 231 11.88 -12.78 -3.31
N ARG A 232 12.03 -13.83 -4.13
CA ARG A 232 11.00 -14.86 -4.30
C ARG A 232 10.64 -15.55 -2.98
N THR A 233 11.62 -15.81 -2.11
CA THR A 233 11.36 -16.40 -0.79
C THR A 233 10.57 -15.46 0.11
N LEU A 234 10.88 -14.16 0.09
CA LEU A 234 10.14 -13.14 0.85
C LEU A 234 8.70 -12.98 0.32
N LEU A 235 8.53 -12.83 -1.00
CA LEU A 235 7.20 -12.72 -1.63
C LEU A 235 6.35 -13.97 -1.40
N PHE A 236 6.96 -15.16 -1.40
CA PHE A 236 6.26 -16.38 -1.06
C PHE A 236 5.82 -16.39 0.41
N ALA A 237 6.69 -15.97 1.35
CA ALA A 237 6.32 -15.85 2.75
C ALA A 237 5.14 -14.88 2.94
N LEU A 238 5.15 -13.74 2.24
CA LEU A 238 4.06 -12.75 2.23
C LEU A 238 2.76 -13.36 1.70
N ALA A 239 2.80 -14.05 0.56
CA ALA A 239 1.63 -14.70 -0.04
C ALA A 239 1.05 -15.79 0.88
N VAL A 240 1.92 -16.52 1.58
CA VAL A 240 1.53 -17.55 2.54
C VAL A 240 0.86 -16.95 3.79
N SER A 241 1.25 -15.74 4.23
CA SER A 241 0.59 -15.04 5.35
C SER A 241 -0.71 -14.30 4.96
N MET A 242 -0.98 -14.15 3.65
CA MET A 242 -2.13 -13.38 3.14
C MET A 242 -3.49 -13.84 3.68
N PRO A 243 -3.80 -15.15 3.85
CA PRO A 243 -5.09 -15.58 4.39
C PRO A 243 -5.36 -15.09 5.82
N ALA A 244 -4.34 -15.11 6.68
CA ALA A 244 -4.46 -14.59 8.05
C ALA A 244 -4.62 -13.07 8.06
N LEU A 245 -3.82 -12.37 7.26
CA LEU A 245 -3.93 -10.91 7.10
C LEU A 245 -5.31 -10.50 6.55
N PHE A 246 -5.92 -11.30 5.67
CA PHE A 246 -7.25 -11.03 5.15
C PHE A 246 -8.32 -11.06 6.25
N ASN A 247 -8.24 -12.00 7.20
CA ASN A 247 -9.19 -12.07 8.32
C ASN A 247 -9.06 -10.86 9.26
N ILE A 248 -7.83 -10.45 9.58
CA ILE A 248 -7.56 -9.25 10.38
C ILE A 248 -8.02 -7.99 9.62
N GLY A 249 -7.74 -7.92 8.31
CA GLY A 249 -8.18 -6.82 7.44
C GLY A 249 -9.70 -6.71 7.33
N LEU A 250 -10.42 -7.84 7.33
CA LEU A 250 -11.88 -7.86 7.34
C LEU A 250 -12.44 -7.32 8.66
N LEU A 251 -11.83 -7.69 9.79
CA LEU A 251 -12.18 -7.13 11.10
C LEU A 251 -11.92 -5.61 11.14
N LEU A 252 -10.76 -5.15 10.65
CA LEU A 252 -10.43 -3.73 10.57
C LEU A 252 -11.43 -2.98 9.68
N PHE A 253 -11.77 -3.55 8.51
CA PHE A 253 -12.77 -2.99 7.60
C PHE A 253 -14.15 -2.88 8.24
N LEU A 254 -14.58 -3.90 9.01
CA LEU A 254 -15.84 -3.86 9.75
C LEU A 254 -15.86 -2.73 10.79
N VAL A 255 -14.77 -2.56 11.55
CA VAL A 255 -14.63 -1.46 12.52
C VAL A 255 -14.69 -0.12 11.78
N MET A 256 -13.93 0.07 10.70
CA MET A 256 -13.98 1.28 9.89
C MET A 256 -15.39 1.57 9.34
N PHE A 257 -16.11 0.55 8.91
CA PHE A 257 -17.47 0.66 8.41
C PHE A 257 -18.41 1.22 9.49
N ILE A 258 -18.37 0.66 10.70
CA ILE A 258 -19.20 1.09 11.84
C ILE A 258 -18.88 2.55 12.20
N TYR A 259 -17.59 2.90 12.34
CA TYR A 259 -17.18 4.27 12.65
C TYR A 259 -17.50 5.26 11.53
N SER A 260 -17.52 4.83 10.27
CA SER A 260 -17.93 5.70 9.16
C SER A 260 -19.39 6.08 9.25
N ILE A 261 -20.27 5.13 9.61
CA ILE A 261 -21.70 5.40 9.79
C ILE A 261 -21.93 6.35 10.97
N PHE A 262 -21.27 6.11 12.11
CA PHE A 262 -21.35 7.03 13.25
C PHE A 262 -20.78 8.41 12.90
N GLY A 263 -19.65 8.47 12.21
CA GLY A 263 -19.04 9.72 11.78
C GLY A 263 -19.97 10.55 10.90
N MET A 264 -20.67 9.92 9.95
CA MET A 264 -21.70 10.60 9.16
C MET A 264 -22.85 11.12 10.01
N SER A 265 -23.34 10.30 10.94
CA SER A 265 -24.49 10.67 11.76
C SER A 265 -24.21 11.85 12.69
N PHE A 266 -22.98 11.97 13.19
CA PHE A 266 -22.62 12.99 14.18
C PHE A 266 -21.90 14.20 13.58
N PHE A 267 -21.11 14.02 12.52
CA PHE A 267 -20.13 15.03 12.09
C PHE A 267 -20.28 15.51 10.64
N ALA A 268 -21.35 15.12 9.93
CA ALA A 268 -21.55 15.51 8.53
C ALA A 268 -21.57 17.02 8.30
N TYR A 269 -22.03 17.80 9.29
CA TYR A 269 -22.27 19.25 9.15
C TYR A 269 -21.29 20.12 9.93
N VAL A 270 -20.25 19.52 10.52
CA VAL A 270 -19.24 20.26 11.27
C VAL A 270 -18.49 21.22 10.33
N ARG A 271 -18.19 22.40 10.84
CA ARG A 271 -17.43 23.42 10.11
C ARG A 271 -16.11 22.86 9.57
N LYS A 272 -15.92 23.01 8.26
CA LYS A 272 -14.70 22.62 7.55
C LYS A 272 -13.53 23.46 8.07
N SER A 273 -12.62 22.83 8.78
CA SER A 273 -11.43 23.43 9.38
C SER A 273 -10.35 22.38 9.62
N ALA A 274 -9.09 22.80 9.69
CA ALA A 274 -7.91 21.95 9.96
C ALA A 274 -7.86 20.65 9.13
N GLY A 275 -8.40 19.54 9.66
CA GLY A 275 -8.42 18.22 9.00
C GLY A 275 -9.68 17.88 8.20
N ILE A 276 -10.72 18.72 8.23
CA ILE A 276 -11.97 18.54 7.48
C ILE A 276 -12.05 19.53 6.33
N THR A 277 -12.17 19.02 5.10
CA THR A 277 -12.19 19.80 3.84
C THR A 277 -13.35 19.35 2.94
N ASP A 278 -13.49 19.95 1.75
CA ASP A 278 -14.53 19.56 0.78
C ASP A 278 -14.39 18.12 0.27
N LEU A 279 -13.18 17.57 0.29
CA LEU A 279 -12.91 16.19 -0.15
C LEU A 279 -12.75 15.21 1.01
N PHE A 280 -12.27 15.69 2.16
CA PHE A 280 -12.04 14.88 3.37
C PHE A 280 -13.03 15.32 4.45
N ASN A 281 -14.23 14.73 4.48
CA ASN A 281 -15.29 15.04 5.44
C ASN A 281 -16.16 13.82 5.76
N PHE A 282 -17.12 14.01 6.66
CA PHE A 282 -18.11 12.99 7.04
C PHE A 282 -19.47 13.16 6.36
N GLU A 283 -19.58 13.95 5.27
CA GLU A 283 -20.87 14.20 4.61
C GLU A 283 -21.44 12.94 3.93
N THR A 284 -20.57 12.09 3.39
CA THR A 284 -20.95 10.87 2.67
C THR A 284 -20.14 9.66 3.13
N PHE A 285 -20.69 8.47 2.96
CA PHE A 285 -20.03 7.23 3.39
C PHE A 285 -18.63 7.02 2.81
N PRO A 286 -18.39 7.20 1.49
CA PRO A 286 -17.05 7.07 0.93
C PRO A 286 -16.07 8.10 1.49
N ASN A 287 -16.50 9.35 1.71
CA ASN A 287 -15.65 10.39 2.28
C ASN A 287 -15.26 10.04 3.73
N SER A 288 -16.20 9.57 4.54
CA SER A 288 -15.95 9.10 5.90
C SER A 288 -14.93 7.96 5.95
N MET A 289 -15.05 7.00 5.03
CA MET A 289 -14.08 5.89 4.91
C MET A 289 -12.68 6.41 4.53
N ILE A 290 -12.58 7.39 3.63
CA ILE A 290 -11.31 8.02 3.23
C ILE A 290 -10.70 8.80 4.40
N VAL A 291 -11.52 9.46 5.22
CA VAL A 291 -11.06 10.19 6.42
C VAL A 291 -10.54 9.21 7.48
N LEU A 292 -11.25 8.11 7.72
CA LEU A 292 -10.87 7.11 8.73
C LEU A 292 -9.67 6.24 8.31
N PHE A 293 -9.47 5.99 7.01
CA PHE A 293 -8.41 5.10 6.54
C PHE A 293 -6.98 5.52 6.97
N PRO A 294 -6.54 6.78 6.79
CA PRO A 294 -5.26 7.25 7.32
C PRO A 294 -5.19 7.20 8.85
N MET A 295 -6.32 7.41 9.53
CA MET A 295 -6.39 7.36 10.99
C MET A 295 -6.16 5.95 11.56
N CYS A 296 -6.37 4.87 10.79
CA CYS A 296 -5.91 3.52 11.17
C CYS A 296 -4.40 3.46 11.44
N THR A 297 -3.62 4.30 10.77
CA THR A 297 -2.17 4.42 10.99
C THR A 297 -1.83 5.51 12.01
N THR A 298 -2.83 6.00 12.75
CA THR A 298 -2.77 7.16 13.65
C THR A 298 -2.34 8.45 12.96
N ALA A 299 -2.49 8.56 11.63
CA ALA A 299 -2.15 9.76 10.89
C ALA A 299 -3.36 10.70 10.76
N GLY A 300 -3.11 12.02 10.88
CA GLY A 300 -4.11 13.06 10.59
C GLY A 300 -5.22 13.23 11.63
N TRP A 301 -5.29 12.39 12.67
CA TRP A 301 -6.37 12.44 13.66
C TRP A 301 -6.44 13.76 14.42
N SER A 302 -5.31 14.45 14.64
CA SER A 302 -5.27 15.71 15.41
C SER A 302 -6.03 16.84 14.72
N GLY A 303 -5.85 17.00 13.40
CA GLY A 303 -6.57 18.03 12.64
C GLY A 303 -8.06 17.71 12.50
N VAL A 304 -8.41 16.43 12.40
CA VAL A 304 -9.82 16.01 12.43
C VAL A 304 -10.41 16.29 13.82
N PHE A 305 -9.70 15.93 14.89
CA PHE A 305 -10.14 16.17 16.27
C PHE A 305 -10.42 17.66 16.52
N GLN A 306 -9.50 18.54 16.14
CA GLN A 306 -9.67 19.98 16.29
C GLN A 306 -10.96 20.48 15.62
N ALA A 307 -11.24 20.03 14.39
CA ALA A 307 -12.45 20.41 13.69
C ALA A 307 -13.73 19.93 14.42
N LEU A 308 -13.70 18.71 14.95
CA LEU A 308 -14.86 18.10 15.62
C LEU A 308 -15.13 18.64 17.03
N THR A 309 -14.14 19.26 17.69
CA THR A 309 -14.28 19.82 19.04
C THR A 309 -14.64 21.30 19.08
N ASN A 310 -14.72 21.97 17.92
CA ASN A 310 -15.10 23.38 17.87
C ASN A 310 -16.60 23.54 18.17
N ASP A 311 -16.92 23.78 19.45
CA ASP A 311 -18.30 23.80 19.98
C ASP A 311 -18.81 25.21 20.33
N ARG A 312 -17.98 26.25 20.23
CA ARG A 312 -18.32 27.63 20.60
C ARG A 312 -17.95 28.67 19.53
N PRO A 313 -18.68 29.81 19.45
CA PRO A 313 -18.24 30.97 18.68
C PRO A 313 -16.94 31.57 19.23
N PRO A 314 -16.02 32.11 18.40
CA PRO A 314 -16.14 32.36 16.96
C PRO A 314 -15.79 31.18 16.04
N ASP A 315 -15.38 30.04 16.62
CA ASP A 315 -14.87 28.89 15.86
C ASP A 315 -15.98 28.10 15.16
N CYS A 316 -17.22 28.19 15.63
CA CYS A 316 -18.41 27.70 14.93
C CYS A 316 -19.59 28.68 15.04
N ASN A 317 -20.63 28.47 14.24
CA ASN A 317 -21.88 29.24 14.25
C ASN A 317 -23.09 28.32 14.52
N PRO A 318 -23.62 28.31 15.77
CA PRO A 318 -24.78 27.47 16.12
C PRO A 318 -26.09 27.94 15.46
N THR A 319 -26.14 29.18 14.98
CA THR A 319 -27.32 29.78 14.35
C THR A 319 -27.31 29.72 12.83
N LEU A 320 -26.28 29.10 12.23
CA LEU A 320 -26.20 28.93 10.79
C LEU A 320 -27.41 28.13 10.30
N ASN A 321 -28.27 28.78 9.51
CA ASN A 321 -29.49 28.17 9.02
C ASN A 321 -29.28 27.73 7.58
N THR A 322 -28.97 26.45 7.37
CA THR A 322 -28.95 25.86 6.02
C THR A 322 -30.28 25.16 5.74
N PRO A 323 -30.63 24.88 4.47
CA PRO A 323 -31.89 24.20 4.14
C PRO A 323 -32.03 22.81 4.78
N SER A 324 -30.93 22.19 5.21
CA SER A 324 -30.88 20.79 5.66
C SER A 324 -30.59 20.63 7.15
N HIS A 325 -29.94 21.60 7.81
CA HIS A 325 -29.55 21.50 9.22
C HIS A 325 -29.38 22.89 9.86
N LYS A 326 -29.35 22.91 11.19
CA LYS A 326 -29.09 24.12 11.98
C LYS A 326 -27.75 23.97 12.70
N GLY A 327 -26.88 24.96 12.50
CA GLY A 327 -25.56 25.05 13.12
C GLY A 327 -24.50 24.17 12.45
N ASP A 328 -23.25 24.58 12.57
CA ASP A 328 -22.06 23.86 12.09
C ASP A 328 -21.06 23.55 13.22
N CYS A 329 -21.52 23.63 14.48
CA CYS A 329 -20.70 23.34 15.66
C CYS A 329 -20.49 21.84 15.84
N GLY A 330 -19.27 21.49 16.24
CA GLY A 330 -18.94 20.16 16.72
C GLY A 330 -19.43 19.92 18.15
N ASP A 331 -19.22 18.70 18.64
CA ASP A 331 -19.55 18.30 20.00
C ASP A 331 -18.34 17.61 20.63
N THR A 332 -17.67 18.30 21.55
CA THR A 332 -16.48 17.81 22.24
C THR A 332 -16.73 16.52 23.03
N ALA A 333 -17.93 16.35 23.59
CA ALA A 333 -18.29 15.19 24.40
C ALA A 333 -18.49 13.93 23.54
N ILE A 334 -18.86 14.06 22.27
CA ILE A 334 -19.01 12.95 21.32
C ILE A 334 -17.71 12.74 20.53
N ALA A 335 -17.06 13.82 20.08
CA ALA A 335 -15.84 13.78 19.27
C ALA A 335 -14.67 13.11 19.98
N THR A 336 -14.47 13.42 21.27
CA THR A 336 -13.38 12.86 22.07
C THR A 336 -13.45 11.34 22.20
N PRO A 337 -14.54 10.74 22.72
CA PRO A 337 -14.63 9.29 22.80
C PRO A 337 -14.63 8.65 21.41
N PHE A 338 -15.25 9.25 20.38
CA PHE A 338 -15.24 8.71 19.02
C PHE A 338 -13.80 8.54 18.49
N LEU A 339 -12.99 9.59 18.50
CA LEU A 339 -11.63 9.51 17.94
C LEU A 339 -10.66 8.72 18.83
N VAL A 340 -10.72 8.90 20.16
CA VAL A 340 -9.81 8.19 21.07
C VAL A 340 -10.08 6.69 21.04
N SER A 341 -11.36 6.27 21.08
CA SER A 341 -11.70 4.85 20.99
C SER A 341 -11.32 4.26 19.64
N TYR A 342 -11.52 4.98 18.54
CA TYR A 342 -11.11 4.54 17.21
C TYR A 342 -9.59 4.32 17.11
N VAL A 343 -8.78 5.27 17.57
CA VAL A 343 -7.32 5.18 17.56
C VAL A 343 -6.84 4.01 18.41
N ILE A 344 -7.42 3.81 19.60
CA ILE A 344 -7.06 2.68 20.47
C ILE A 344 -7.43 1.35 19.81
N ILE A 345 -8.66 1.20 19.31
CA ILE A 345 -9.13 -0.06 18.71
C ILE A 345 -8.30 -0.40 17.46
N THR A 346 -8.05 0.58 16.58
CA THR A 346 -7.25 0.35 15.37
C THR A 346 -5.80 0.03 15.69
N SER A 347 -5.20 0.68 16.70
CA SER A 347 -3.83 0.37 17.16
C SER A 347 -3.70 -0.99 17.85
N LEU A 348 -4.80 -1.60 18.30
CA LEU A 348 -4.81 -2.97 18.83
C LEU A 348 -4.96 -4.02 17.71
N ILE A 349 -5.62 -3.66 16.61
CA ILE A 349 -5.85 -4.55 15.47
C ILE A 349 -4.63 -4.59 14.54
N VAL A 350 -4.02 -3.43 14.28
CA VAL A 350 -2.80 -3.25 13.48
C VAL A 350 -1.58 -3.63 14.30
#